data_AF-A0A917FUS9-F1
#
_entry.id   AF-A0A917FUS9-F1
#
_cell.length_a   1.000
_cell.length_b   1.000
_cell.length_c   1.000
_cell.angle_alpha   90.00
_cell.angle_beta   90.00
_cell.angle_gamma   90.00
#
_symmetry.space_group_name_H-M   'P 1'
#
loop_
_entity.id
_entity.type
_entity.pdbx_description
1 polymer ?
#
loop_
_entity_poly.entity_id
_entity_poly.type
_entity_poly.pdbx_seq_one_letter_code
_entity_poly.pdbx_strand_id
1 'polypeptide(L)' 'MNDATSWWDGIELWVVGLPFIPQVALVVVVVLPIAAAIALVLDRAVSELTKLNPRGKSARREAIVSDGTAVER' A
#
# COMPACT_ATOMS: atom_id res chain seq x y z
N MET A 1 -14.30 1.01 -29.61
CA MET A 1 -13.92 -0.29 -29.04
C MET A 1 -12.56 -0.07 -28.40
N ASN A 2 -12.49 -0.10 -27.06
CA ASN A 2 -11.25 0.18 -26.36
C ASN A 2 -10.54 -1.16 -26.16
N ASP A 3 -9.34 -1.32 -26.72
CA ASP A 3 -8.58 -2.58 -26.65
C ASP A 3 -8.38 -3.03 -25.19
N ALA A 4 -8.19 -2.06 -24.29
CA ALA A 4 -8.08 -2.25 -22.85
C ALA A 4 -9.36 -2.77 -22.15
N THR A 5 -10.52 -2.77 -22.81
CA THR A 5 -11.72 -3.43 -22.29
C THR A 5 -11.80 -4.87 -22.79
N SER A 6 -11.47 -5.10 -24.08
CA SER A 6 -11.53 -6.44 -24.68
C SER A 6 -10.53 -7.44 -24.10
N TRP A 7 -9.32 -6.99 -23.74
CA TRP A 7 -8.34 -7.87 -23.11
C TRP A 7 -8.76 -8.27 -21.69
N TRP A 8 -9.44 -7.37 -20.97
CA TRP A 8 -9.90 -7.57 -19.60
C TRP A 8 -11.11 -8.50 -19.58
N ASP A 9 -12.03 -8.32 -20.52
CA ASP A 9 -13.14 -9.26 -20.78
C ASP A 9 -12.63 -10.70 -21.03
N GLY A 10 -11.53 -10.86 -21.79
CA GLY A 10 -10.88 -12.17 -21.96
C GLY A 10 -10.30 -12.74 -20.67
N ILE A 11 -9.73 -11.91 -19.80
CA ILE A 11 -9.25 -12.31 -18.47
C ILE A 11 -10.41 -12.73 -17.58
N GLU A 12 -11.51 -11.96 -17.56
CA GLU A 12 -12.72 -12.27 -16.79
C GLU A 12 -13.27 -13.64 -17.17
N LEU A 13 -13.41 -13.94 -18.47
CA LEU A 13 -13.89 -15.24 -18.93
C LEU A 13 -12.96 -16.39 -18.56
N TRP A 14 -11.65 -16.20 -18.66
CA TRP A 14 -10.69 -17.22 -18.23
C TRP A 14 -10.77 -17.50 -16.74
N VAL A 15 -10.83 -16.45 -15.91
CA VAL A 15 -10.90 -16.58 -14.45
C VAL A 15 -12.23 -17.20 -14.00
N VAL A 16 -13.35 -16.77 -14.59
CA VAL A 16 -14.69 -17.25 -14.24
C VAL A 16 -14.95 -18.65 -14.80
N GLY A 17 -14.28 -19.04 -15.88
CA GLY A 17 -14.37 -20.38 -16.46
C GLY A 17 -13.65 -21.48 -15.66
N LEU A 18 -12.87 -21.12 -14.63
CA LEU A 18 -12.18 -22.08 -13.77
C LEU A 18 -13.14 -22.70 -12.74
N PRO A 19 -12.95 -23.99 -12.39
CA PRO A 19 -13.63 -24.57 -11.23
C PRO A 19 -13.10 -23.97 -9.90
N PHE A 20 -13.85 -24.15 -8.81
CA PHE A 20 -13.61 -23.47 -7.53
C PHE A 20 -12.16 -23.62 -6.99
N ILE A 21 -11.58 -24.82 -7.03
CA ILE A 21 -10.26 -25.09 -6.44
C ILE A 21 -9.15 -24.28 -7.15
N PRO A 22 -9.00 -24.35 -8.50
CA PRO A 22 -8.08 -23.47 -9.21
C PRO A 22 -8.33 -21.97 -9.02
N GLN A 23 -9.59 -21.53 -8.90
CA GLN A 23 -9.91 -20.12 -8.68
C GLN A 23 -9.39 -19.63 -7.32
N VAL A 24 -9.59 -20.40 -6.25
CA VAL A 24 -9.04 -20.09 -4.92
C VAL A 24 -7.50 -20.17 -4.94
N ALA A 25 -6.92 -21.15 -5.62
CA ALA A 25 -5.48 -21.27 -5.76
C ALA A 25 -4.88 -20.03 -6.47
N LEU A 26 -5.52 -19.54 -7.53
CA LEU A 26 -5.11 -18.32 -8.23
C LEU A 26 -5.15 -17.09 -7.32
N VAL A 27 -6.21 -16.95 -6.51
CA VAL A 27 -6.29 -15.87 -5.52
C VAL A 27 -5.14 -15.94 -4.51
N VAL A 28 -4.87 -17.12 -3.97
CA VAL A 28 -3.83 -17.32 -2.95
C VAL A 28 -2.42 -17.15 -3.50
N VAL A 29 -2.14 -17.67 -4.68
CA VAL A 29 -0.79 -17.70 -5.26
C VAL A 29 -0.46 -16.44 -6.04
N VAL A 30 -1.46 -15.75 -6.61
CA VAL A 30 -1.23 -14.62 -7.52
C VAL A 30 -1.75 -13.32 -6.91
N VAL A 31 -3.05 -13.26 -6.59
CA VAL A 31 -3.70 -12.00 -6.18
C VAL A 31 -3.21 -11.54 -4.81
N LEU A 32 -3.09 -12.45 -3.84
CA LEU A 32 -2.60 -12.16 -2.48
C LEU A 32 -1.17 -11.59 -2.49
N PRO A 33 -0.19 -12.22 -3.18
CA PRO A 33 1.16 -11.64 -3.29
C PRO A 33 1.19 -10.30 -4.01
N ILE A 34 0.41 -10.11 -5.08
CA ILE A 34 0.32 -8.82 -5.78
C ILE A 34 -0.24 -7.74 -4.84
N ALA A 35 -1.29 -8.05 -4.09
CA ALA A 35 -1.87 -7.12 -3.13
C ALA A 35 -0.87 -6.75 -2.03
N ALA A 36 -0.15 -7.73 -1.49
CA ALA A 36 0.90 -7.51 -0.51
C ALA A 36 2.04 -6.64 -1.07
N ALA A 37 2.47 -6.90 -2.31
CA ALA A 37 3.49 -6.10 -2.98
C ALA A 37 3.03 -4.65 -3.17
N ILE A 38 1.79 -4.43 -3.61
CA ILE A 38 1.21 -3.09 -3.77
C ILE A 38 1.14 -2.38 -2.41
N ALA A 39 0.69 -3.06 -1.36
CA ALA A 39 0.65 -2.49 -0.01
C ALA A 39 2.05 -2.03 0.45
N LEU A 40 3.07 -2.89 0.30
CA LEU A 40 4.45 -2.54 0.64
C LEU A 40 5.00 -1.36 -0.16
N VAL A 41 4.62 -1.25 -1.44
CA VAL A 41 5.01 -0.11 -2.29
C VAL A 41 4.33 1.17 -1.82
N LEU A 42 3.03 1.10 -1.52
CA LEU A 42 2.27 2.24 -1.01
C LEU A 42 2.79 2.71 0.34
N ASP A 43 3.06 1.79 1.27
CA ASP A 43 3.64 2.10 2.58
C ASP A 43 5.00 2.80 2.44
N ARG A 44 5.84 2.33 1.50
CA ARG A 44 7.11 3.01 1.19
C ARG A 44 6.89 4.38 0.59
N ALA A 45 5.98 4.52 -0.37
CA ALA A 45 5.67 5.80 -1.00
C ALA A 45 5.19 6.84 0.04
N VAL A 46 4.35 6.43 0.99
CA VAL A 46 3.91 7.29 2.10
C VAL A 46 5.09 7.65 3.02
N SER A 47 5.95 6.69 3.34
CA SER A 47 7.16 6.96 4.14
C SER A 47 8.08 7.99 3.48
N GLU A 48 8.35 7.84 2.18
CA GLU A 48 9.16 8.80 1.44
C GLU A 48 8.48 10.18 1.37
N LEU A 49 7.17 10.23 1.13
CA LEU A 49 6.41 11.48 1.11
C LEU A 49 6.46 12.22 2.45
N THR A 50 6.38 11.50 3.58
CA THR A 50 6.48 12.12 4.92
C THR A 50 7.89 12.60 5.25
N LYS A 51 8.95 11.95 4.73
CA LYS A 51 10.34 12.45 4.86
C LYS A 51 10.55 13.76 4.10
N LEU A 52 9.87 13.93 2.97
CA LEU A 52 9.89 15.14 2.16
C LEU A 52 9.05 16.29 2.78
N ASN A 53 8.30 16.04 3.86
CA ASN A 53 7.58 17.07 4.61
C ASN A 53 8.33 17.46 5.92
N PRO A 54 9.34 18.35 5.86
CA PRO A 54 10.13 18.75 7.03
C PRO A 54 9.33 19.50 8.10
N ARG A 55 8.14 20.04 7.77
CA ARG A 55 7.33 20.86 8.67
C ARG A 55 6.79 20.11 9.90
N GLY A 56 6.59 18.80 9.83
CA GLY A 56 6.06 18.01 10.95
C GLY A 56 7.08 17.65 12.04
N LYS A 57 8.38 17.70 11.74
CA LYS A 57 9.44 17.25 12.67
C LYS A 57 9.85 18.31 13.68
N SER A 58 9.67 19.60 13.36
CA SER A 58 10.05 20.72 14.25
C SER A 58 9.14 20.81 15.48
N ALA A 59 7.82 20.69 15.30
CA ALA A 59 6.84 20.79 16.39
C ALA A 59 7.00 19.67 17.45
N ARG A 60 7.36 18.45 17.05
CA ARG A 60 7.56 17.33 18.00
C ARG A 60 8.88 17.45 18.78
N ARG A 61 9.93 18.00 18.15
CA ARG A 61 11.21 18.28 18.81
C ARG A 61 11.06 19.39 19.86
N GLU A 62 10.29 20.42 19.54
CA GLU A 62 10.01 21.52 20.47
C GLU A 62 9.21 21.06 21.70
N ALA A 63 8.22 20.17 21.52
CA ALA A 63 7.45 19.60 22.62
C ALA A 63 8.32 18.73 23.57
N ILE A 64 9.24 17.92 23.03
CA ILE A 64 10.13 17.06 23.83
C ILE A 64 11.18 17.90 24.58
N VAL A 65 11.70 18.96 23.96
CA VAL A 65 12.67 19.87 24.60
C VAL A 65 12.02 20.65 25.74
N SER A 66 10.80 21.17 25.54
CA SER A 66 10.09 21.93 26.57
C SER A 66 9.79 21.09 27.81
N ASP A 67 9.45 19.81 27.63
CA ASP A 67 9.19 18.86 28.72
C ASP A 67 10.46 18.60 29.55
N GLY A 68 11.60 18.35 28.89
CA GLY A 68 12.89 18.19 29.57
C GLY A 68 13.33 19.42 30.36
N THR A 69 13.08 20.62 29.84
CA THR A 69 13.42 21.88 30.54
C THR A 69 12.47 22.21 31.71
N ALA A 70 11.27 21.62 31.73
CA ALA A 70 10.30 21.82 32.81
C ALA A 70 10.59 20.94 34.03
N VAL A 71 11.25 19.80 33.84
CA VAL A 71 11.65 18.87 34.93
C VAL A 71 12.90 19.36 35.68
N GLU A 72 13.70 20.23 35.06
CA GLU A 72 14.96 20.73 35.63
C GLU A 72 14.79 21.99 36.53
N ARG A 73 13.57 22.50 36.73
CA ARG A 73 13.29 23.70 37.55
C ARG A 73 12.53 23.41 38.83
#